data_AF-I1BRB9-F1
#
_entry.id   AF-I1BRB9-F1
#
_cell.length_a   1.000
_cell.length_b   1.000
_cell.length_c   1.000
_cell.angle_alpha   90.00
_cell.angle_beta   90.00
_cell.angle_gamma   90.00
#
_symmetry.space_group_name_H-M   'P 1'
#
loop_
_entity.id
_entity.type
_entity.pdbx_description
1 polymer ?
#
loop_
_entity_poly.entity_id
_entity_poly.type
_entity_poly.pdbx_seq_one_letter_code
_entity_poly.pdbx_strand_id
1 'polypeptide(L)'
;MIRKLLSFPNNPDHSFVQPTDDDSELELKHIHLKNLIYKLHDHIKHAAKMAIGPDLPAFVGAFTHHIEMAMHHWYKHELSTEFKLSLPLFEDISDLEFFTILELECGHSSPFGFLTTLTVYNEYIIASKSFFPKSPKEMLIDADKLLEHFYKIENELPDICDAKHENGLFWTKLLTKMKHIKSYHIKDFMETYEGTEDEYFRELIIAMNPSAIRIIQ
;
A
#
# COMPACT_ATOMS: atom_id res chain seq x y z
N MET A 1 -16.77 9.48 -33.46
CA MET A 1 -17.02 10.03 -32.11
C MET A 1 -16.93 8.98 -31.00
N ILE A 2 -17.57 7.82 -31.09
CA ILE A 2 -17.55 6.76 -30.05
C ILE A 2 -16.16 6.14 -29.78
N ARG A 3 -15.23 6.18 -30.75
CA ARG A 3 -13.85 5.70 -30.52
C ARG A 3 -13.00 6.57 -29.58
N LYS A 4 -13.37 7.84 -29.36
CA LYS A 4 -12.79 8.67 -28.28
C LYS A 4 -13.53 8.52 -26.95
N LEU A 5 -14.76 7.98 -26.97
CA LEU A 5 -15.59 7.73 -25.78
C LEU A 5 -15.14 6.48 -24.99
N LEU A 6 -14.29 5.63 -25.57
CA LEU A 6 -13.81 4.38 -24.97
C LEU A 6 -12.29 4.29 -24.89
N SER A 7 -11.57 5.43 -24.88
CA SER A 7 -10.17 5.41 -24.44
C SER A 7 -10.14 5.19 -22.94
N PHE A 8 -10.32 3.93 -22.55
CA PHE A 8 -9.95 3.35 -21.26
C PHE A 8 -8.47 3.67 -20.93
N PRO A 9 -8.06 3.56 -19.66
CA PRO A 9 -7.10 4.45 -18.96
C PRO A 9 -5.63 4.17 -19.26
N ASN A 10 -5.31 3.83 -20.50
CA ASN A 10 -3.95 3.56 -20.97
C ASN A 10 -3.36 4.72 -21.78
N ASN A 11 -4.02 5.87 -21.85
CA ASN A 11 -3.38 7.08 -22.36
C ASN A 11 -2.81 7.86 -21.17
N PRO A 12 -1.47 7.88 -20.97
CA PRO A 12 -0.82 8.43 -19.78
C PRO A 12 -0.77 9.97 -19.80
N ASP A 13 -1.75 10.61 -20.44
CA ASP A 13 -1.83 12.06 -20.48
C ASP A 13 -2.49 12.56 -19.19
N HIS A 14 -1.74 12.39 -18.09
CA HIS A 14 -2.00 12.90 -16.75
C HIS A 14 -1.82 14.43 -16.69
N SER A 15 -2.12 15.14 -17.78
CA SER A 15 -2.04 16.59 -17.82
C SER A 15 -3.37 17.18 -17.35
N PHE A 16 -3.26 18.19 -16.49
CA PHE A 16 -4.38 19.05 -16.14
C PHE A 16 -4.86 19.75 -17.42
N VAL A 17 -6.15 19.68 -17.72
CA VAL A 17 -6.73 20.27 -18.94
C VAL A 17 -7.42 21.57 -18.57
N GLN A 18 -7.09 22.65 -19.26
CA GLN A 18 -7.76 23.94 -19.10
C GLN A 18 -8.93 24.04 -20.08
N PRO A 19 -10.10 24.55 -19.66
CA PRO A 19 -11.19 24.85 -20.57
C PRO A 19 -10.81 26.01 -21.51
N THR A 20 -11.46 26.03 -22.68
CA THR A 20 -11.37 27.06 -23.72
C THR A 20 -12.74 27.66 -23.98
N ASP A 21 -12.79 28.87 -24.55
CA ASP A 21 -14.03 29.63 -24.71
C ASP A 21 -15.03 28.97 -25.69
N ASP A 22 -14.56 28.03 -26.53
CA ASP A 22 -15.37 27.31 -27.52
C ASP A 22 -15.91 25.96 -26.98
N ASP A 23 -15.57 25.56 -25.74
CA ASP A 23 -16.00 24.28 -25.18
C ASP A 23 -17.50 24.27 -24.88
N SER A 24 -18.19 23.22 -25.32
CA SER A 24 -19.58 22.97 -24.96
C SER A 24 -19.75 22.65 -23.47
N GLU A 25 -20.96 22.81 -22.93
CA GLU A 25 -21.24 22.47 -21.52
C GLU A 25 -20.85 21.03 -21.14
N LEU A 26 -20.98 20.09 -22.08
CA LEU A 26 -20.58 18.69 -21.89
C LEU A 26 -19.06 18.53 -21.85
N GLU A 27 -18.33 19.27 -22.68
CA GLU A 27 -16.86 19.29 -22.68
C GLU A 27 -16.32 19.91 -21.39
N LEU A 28 -16.92 21.02 -20.93
CA LEU A 28 -16.57 21.64 -19.65
C LEU A 28 -16.77 20.68 -18.48
N LYS A 29 -17.89 19.95 -18.44
CA LYS A 29 -18.15 18.91 -17.42
C LYS A 29 -17.12 17.79 -17.49
N HIS A 30 -16.75 17.35 -18.70
CA HIS A 30 -15.75 16.32 -18.89
C HIS A 30 -14.35 16.78 -18.43
N ILE A 31 -13.95 18.00 -18.79
CA ILE A 31 -12.69 18.63 -18.36
C ILE A 31 -12.64 18.73 -16.83
N HIS A 32 -13.74 19.17 -16.22
CA HIS A 32 -13.85 19.26 -14.77
C HIS A 32 -13.68 17.89 -14.10
N LEU A 33 -14.42 16.88 -14.57
CA LEU A 33 -14.31 15.51 -14.05
C LEU A 33 -12.91 14.93 -14.23
N LYS A 34 -12.28 15.14 -15.40
CA LYS A 34 -10.90 14.71 -15.66
C LYS A 34 -9.93 15.33 -14.66
N ASN A 35 -10.05 16.63 -14.41
CA ASN A 35 -9.20 17.34 -13.45
C ASN A 35 -9.43 16.88 -12.01
N LEU A 36 -10.66 16.52 -11.63
CA LEU A 36 -10.95 15.92 -10.33
C LEU A 36 -10.31 14.53 -10.19
N ILE A 37 -10.39 13.69 -11.23
CA ILE A 37 -9.72 12.37 -11.25
C ILE A 37 -8.20 12.52 -11.18
N TYR A 38 -7.64 13.53 -11.85
CA TYR A 38 -6.21 13.83 -11.74
C TYR A 38 -5.80 14.14 -10.28
N LYS A 39 -6.60 14.93 -9.55
CA LYS A 39 -6.37 15.18 -8.12
C LYS A 39 -6.49 13.91 -7.27
N LEU A 40 -7.48 13.06 -7.54
CA LEU A 40 -7.61 11.76 -6.89
C LEU A 40 -6.33 10.92 -7.06
N HIS A 41 -5.81 10.84 -8.28
CA HIS A 41 -4.59 10.09 -8.56
C HIS A 41 -3.39 10.64 -7.76
N ASP A 42 -3.27 11.95 -7.65
CA ASP A 42 -2.21 12.57 -6.85
C ASP A 42 -2.39 12.30 -5.35
N HIS A 43 -3.62 12.35 -4.83
CA HIS A 43 -3.92 11.97 -3.44
C HIS A 43 -3.57 10.52 -3.15
N ILE A 44 -3.95 9.59 -4.03
CA ILE A 44 -3.61 8.16 -3.92
C ILE A 44 -2.08 7.98 -3.95
N LYS A 45 -1.38 8.65 -4.86
CA LYS A 45 0.08 8.58 -4.95
C LYS A 45 0.77 9.08 -3.68
N HIS A 46 0.26 10.16 -3.07
CA HIS A 46 0.76 10.65 -1.80
C HIS A 46 0.45 9.67 -0.66
N ALA A 47 -0.79 9.19 -0.55
CA ALA A 47 -1.21 8.22 0.45
C ALA A 47 -0.39 6.92 0.39
N ALA A 48 -0.16 6.39 -0.82
CA ALA A 48 0.66 5.21 -1.06
C ALA A 48 2.12 5.39 -0.59
N LYS A 49 2.71 6.58 -0.77
CA LYS A 49 4.07 6.89 -0.29
C LYS A 49 4.17 6.99 1.24
N MET A 50 3.07 7.31 1.91
CA MET A 50 3.01 7.41 3.37
C MET A 50 2.81 6.05 4.04
N ALA A 51 2.52 5.00 3.29
CA ALA A 51 2.36 3.65 3.82
C ALA A 51 3.70 3.11 4.32
N ILE A 52 3.77 2.84 5.62
CA ILE A 52 4.93 2.27 6.29
C ILE A 52 4.42 1.12 7.17
N GLY A 53 5.11 -0.01 7.14
CA GLY A 53 4.80 -1.15 8.00
C GLY A 53 6.07 -1.87 8.45
N PRO A 54 6.10 -2.42 9.68
CA PRO A 54 7.24 -3.19 10.19
C PRO A 54 7.46 -4.52 9.46
N ASP A 55 6.43 -5.07 8.84
CA ASP A 55 6.45 -6.30 8.04
C ASP A 55 5.50 -6.16 6.84
N LEU A 56 5.47 -7.17 5.96
CA LEU A 56 4.63 -7.14 4.77
C LEU A 56 3.13 -7.05 5.12
N PRO A 57 2.54 -7.90 6.00
CA PRO A 57 1.14 -7.77 6.38
C PRO A 57 0.75 -6.39 6.91
N ALA A 58 1.55 -5.81 7.81
CA ALA A 58 1.31 -4.49 8.36
C ALA A 58 1.47 -3.38 7.31
N PHE A 59 2.44 -3.52 6.39
CA PHE A 59 2.56 -2.61 5.25
C PHE A 59 1.34 -2.70 4.34
N VAL A 60 0.86 -3.92 4.02
CA VAL A 60 -0.34 -4.11 3.21
C VAL A 60 -1.53 -3.43 3.87
N GLY A 61 -1.76 -3.66 5.17
CA GLY A 61 -2.86 -3.03 5.90
C GLY A 61 -2.75 -1.50 5.93
N ALA A 62 -1.56 -0.94 6.17
CA ALA A 62 -1.36 0.51 6.15
C ALA A 62 -1.54 1.10 4.74
N PHE A 63 -1.06 0.40 3.72
CA PHE A 63 -1.19 0.79 2.31
C PHE A 63 -2.64 0.83 1.87
N THR A 64 -3.39 -0.26 2.09
CA THR A 64 -4.81 -0.32 1.72
C THR A 64 -5.61 0.73 2.47
N HIS A 65 -5.38 0.86 3.79
CA HIS A 65 -6.08 1.84 4.61
C HIS A 65 -5.83 3.29 4.16
N HIS A 66 -4.58 3.69 3.92
CA HIS A 66 -4.28 5.06 3.49
C HIS A 66 -4.89 5.39 2.12
N ILE A 67 -4.86 4.44 1.19
CA ILE A 67 -5.49 4.62 -0.13
C ILE A 67 -7.01 4.72 0.01
N GLU A 68 -7.64 3.81 0.75
CA GLU A 68 -9.09 3.84 1.00
C GLU A 68 -9.52 5.17 1.62
N MET A 69 -8.78 5.67 2.63
CA MET A 69 -9.07 6.95 3.27
C MET A 69 -8.91 8.13 2.32
N ALA A 70 -7.90 8.13 1.45
CA ALA A 70 -7.73 9.17 0.43
C ALA A 70 -8.91 9.18 -0.57
N MET A 71 -9.36 8.00 -0.99
CA MET A 71 -10.47 7.84 -1.93
C MET A 71 -11.81 8.20 -1.29
N HIS A 72 -12.05 7.77 -0.05
CA HIS A 72 -13.20 8.16 0.76
C HIS A 72 -13.28 9.67 0.94
N HIS A 73 -12.18 10.30 1.35
CA HIS A 73 -12.12 11.74 1.56
C HIS A 73 -12.46 12.48 0.27
N TRP A 74 -11.80 12.13 -0.83
CA TRP A 74 -12.03 12.75 -2.14
C TRP A 74 -13.48 12.58 -2.60
N TYR A 75 -14.03 11.36 -2.54
CA TYR A 75 -15.39 11.06 -2.98
C TYR A 75 -16.46 11.75 -2.12
N LYS A 76 -16.18 11.95 -0.83
CA LYS A 76 -17.13 12.58 0.09
C LYS A 76 -17.08 14.10 0.05
N HIS A 77 -15.88 14.68 -0.09
CA HIS A 77 -15.65 16.10 0.19
C HIS A 77 -15.20 16.92 -1.02
N GLU A 78 -14.62 16.31 -2.05
CA GLU A 78 -14.05 17.03 -3.19
C GLU A 78 -14.83 16.81 -4.49
N LEU A 79 -15.47 15.64 -4.62
CA LEU A 79 -16.31 15.32 -5.76
C LEU A 79 -17.65 16.04 -5.67
N SER A 80 -17.97 16.85 -6.69
CA SER A 80 -19.27 17.52 -6.80
C SER A 80 -20.40 16.50 -6.86
N THR A 81 -21.55 16.86 -6.27
CA THR A 81 -22.72 15.96 -6.15
C THR A 81 -23.23 15.43 -7.49
N GLU A 82 -23.07 16.19 -8.57
CA GLU A 82 -23.48 15.76 -9.92
C GLU A 82 -22.64 14.60 -10.50
N PHE A 83 -21.46 14.34 -9.94
CA PHE A 83 -20.53 13.28 -10.35
C PHE A 83 -20.50 12.11 -9.36
N LYS A 84 -21.36 12.11 -8.35
CA LYS A 84 -21.28 11.21 -7.20
C LYS A 84 -22.59 10.44 -7.01
N LEU A 85 -22.50 9.15 -6.73
CA LEU A 85 -23.63 8.38 -6.20
C LEU A 85 -23.76 8.59 -4.69
N SER A 86 -24.98 8.58 -4.16
CA SER A 86 -25.22 8.65 -2.71
C SER A 86 -24.67 7.44 -1.93
N LEU A 87 -24.23 6.39 -2.63
CA LEU A 87 -23.66 5.18 -2.06
C LEU A 87 -22.32 5.42 -1.33
N PRO A 88 -22.11 4.73 -0.20
CA PRO A 88 -20.79 4.64 0.40
C PRO A 88 -19.82 3.86 -0.49
N LEU A 89 -18.54 4.23 -0.45
CA LEU A 89 -17.47 3.47 -1.11
C LEU A 89 -16.97 2.37 -0.17
N PHE A 90 -16.55 1.23 -0.71
CA PHE A 90 -15.91 0.13 0.04
C PHE A 90 -16.74 -0.44 1.21
N GLU A 91 -18.04 -0.16 1.26
CA GLU A 91 -18.98 -0.78 2.19
C GLU A 91 -19.76 -1.89 1.50
N ASP A 92 -20.15 -2.90 2.27
CA ASP A 92 -20.92 -4.03 1.78
C ASP A 92 -22.38 -3.60 1.62
N ILE A 93 -22.78 -3.36 0.37
CA ILE A 93 -24.13 -2.94 -0.01
C ILE A 93 -24.81 -4.07 -0.77
N SER A 94 -26.12 -4.25 -0.56
CA SER A 94 -26.85 -5.28 -1.29
C SER A 94 -26.99 -4.92 -2.77
N ASP A 95 -26.98 -5.93 -3.65
CA ASP A 95 -27.21 -5.72 -5.09
C ASP A 95 -28.51 -4.95 -5.35
N LEU A 96 -29.57 -5.26 -4.59
CA LEU A 96 -30.87 -4.59 -4.70
C LEU A 96 -30.75 -3.08 -4.41
N GLU A 97 -30.07 -2.72 -3.32
CA GLU A 97 -29.85 -1.31 -2.95
C GLU A 97 -29.00 -0.58 -3.99
N PHE A 98 -27.92 -1.23 -4.47
CA PHE A 98 -27.06 -0.71 -5.52
C PHE A 98 -27.84 -0.41 -6.81
N PHE A 99 -28.59 -1.39 -7.33
CA PHE A 99 -29.35 -1.21 -8.57
C PHE A 99 -30.49 -0.19 -8.40
N THR A 100 -31.13 -0.13 -7.24
CA THR A 100 -32.18 0.87 -6.95
C THR A 100 -31.61 2.29 -7.02
N ILE A 101 -30.46 2.54 -6.39
CA ILE A 101 -29.83 3.87 -6.42
C ILE A 101 -29.34 4.22 -7.82
N LEU A 102 -28.78 3.25 -8.56
CA LEU A 102 -28.41 3.48 -9.95
C LEU A 102 -29.60 3.87 -10.83
N GLU A 103 -30.74 3.20 -10.69
CA GLU A 103 -31.94 3.54 -11.47
C GLU A 103 -32.44 4.95 -11.12
N LEU A 104 -32.48 5.30 -9.83
CA LEU A 104 -32.95 6.59 -9.35
C LEU A 104 -32.01 7.76 -9.74
N GLU A 105 -30.70 7.58 -9.60
CA GLU A 105 -29.72 8.67 -9.77
C GLU A 105 -29.13 8.74 -11.18
N CYS A 106 -29.11 7.63 -11.93
CA CYS A 106 -28.52 7.58 -13.28
C CYS A 106 -29.55 7.32 -14.39
N GLY A 107 -30.82 7.03 -14.08
CA GLY A 107 -31.80 6.53 -15.06
C GLY A 107 -32.18 7.49 -16.19
N HIS A 108 -32.03 8.82 -16.02
CA HIS A 108 -32.62 9.78 -16.97
C HIS A 108 -31.70 10.84 -17.60
N SER A 109 -30.49 11.14 -17.09
CA SER A 109 -29.73 12.26 -17.70
C SER A 109 -28.21 12.29 -17.51
N SER A 110 -27.61 11.45 -16.66
CA SER A 110 -26.17 11.58 -16.41
C SER A 110 -25.57 10.26 -15.90
N PRO A 111 -24.80 9.52 -16.73
CA PRO A 111 -24.07 8.35 -16.27
C PRO A 111 -22.84 8.72 -15.43
N PHE A 112 -22.60 10.01 -15.18
CA PHE A 112 -21.34 10.47 -14.59
C PHE A 112 -21.14 9.97 -13.16
N GLY A 113 -22.19 9.89 -12.34
CA GLY A 113 -22.11 9.31 -10.99
C GLY A 113 -21.56 7.89 -11.02
N PHE A 114 -22.23 7.01 -11.78
CA PHE A 114 -21.81 5.62 -11.96
C PHE A 114 -20.40 5.48 -12.54
N LEU A 115 -20.08 6.20 -13.63
CA LEU A 115 -18.78 6.14 -14.26
C LEU A 115 -17.66 6.62 -13.32
N THR A 116 -17.92 7.64 -12.52
CA THR A 116 -16.94 8.15 -11.55
C THR A 116 -16.75 7.15 -10.42
N THR A 117 -17.81 6.59 -9.86
CA THR A 117 -17.72 5.54 -8.84
C THR A 117 -16.93 4.33 -9.35
N LEU A 118 -17.18 3.87 -10.58
CA LEU A 118 -16.37 2.81 -11.21
C LEU A 118 -14.91 3.22 -11.39
N THR A 119 -14.66 4.48 -11.77
CA THR A 119 -13.30 5.01 -11.93
C THR A 119 -12.54 4.98 -10.60
N VAL A 120 -13.21 5.32 -9.50
CA VAL A 120 -12.62 5.22 -8.15
C VAL A 120 -12.23 3.77 -7.86
N TYR A 121 -13.13 2.78 -8.02
CA TYR A 121 -12.77 1.37 -7.82
C TYR A 121 -11.61 0.92 -8.73
N ASN A 122 -11.56 1.42 -9.96
CA ASN A 122 -10.46 1.10 -10.87
C ASN A 122 -9.14 1.75 -10.43
N GLU A 123 -9.13 2.97 -9.91
CA GLU A 123 -7.93 3.61 -9.34
C GLU A 123 -7.37 2.80 -8.17
N TYR A 124 -8.22 2.14 -7.37
CA TYR A 124 -7.75 1.27 -6.29
C TYR A 124 -6.93 0.09 -6.83
N ILE A 125 -7.41 -0.52 -7.92
CA ILE A 125 -6.72 -1.62 -8.61
C ILE A 125 -5.43 -1.11 -9.27
N ILE A 126 -5.47 0.07 -9.91
CA ILE A 126 -4.29 0.71 -10.52
C ILE A 126 -3.24 1.01 -9.45
N ALA A 127 -3.64 1.56 -8.30
CA ALA A 127 -2.76 1.87 -7.19
C ALA A 127 -2.11 0.60 -6.63
N SER A 128 -2.91 -0.43 -6.42
CA SER A 128 -2.45 -1.77 -6.02
C SER A 128 -1.49 -2.38 -7.04
N LYS A 129 -1.63 -2.11 -8.34
CA LYS A 129 -0.67 -2.57 -9.35
C LYS A 129 0.57 -1.68 -9.48
N SER A 130 0.46 -0.39 -9.17
CA SER A 130 1.49 0.60 -9.49
C SER A 130 2.42 0.86 -8.32
N PHE A 131 1.87 0.95 -7.10
CA PHE A 131 2.59 1.35 -5.90
C PHE A 131 2.83 0.19 -4.93
N PHE A 132 2.08 -0.90 -5.06
CA PHE A 132 2.36 -2.08 -4.28
C PHE A 132 3.75 -2.62 -4.63
N PRO A 133 4.55 -3.06 -3.65
CA PRO A 133 5.87 -3.63 -3.90
C PRO A 133 5.76 -4.86 -4.82
N LYS A 134 6.08 -4.69 -6.12
CA LYS A 134 6.09 -5.78 -7.13
C LYS A 134 7.16 -6.84 -6.84
N SER A 135 8.18 -6.40 -6.14
CA SER A 135 9.07 -7.21 -5.33
C SER A 135 9.11 -6.54 -3.96
N PRO A 136 9.25 -7.29 -2.84
CA PRO A 136 9.87 -6.68 -1.68
C PRO A 136 11.22 -6.18 -2.19
N LYS A 137 11.33 -4.87 -2.44
CA LYS A 137 12.60 -4.26 -2.84
C LYS A 137 13.56 -4.58 -1.73
N GLU A 138 14.45 -5.54 -2.00
CA GLU A 138 15.79 -5.66 -1.47
C GLU A 138 16.02 -4.86 -0.19
N MET A 139 15.37 -5.28 0.90
CA MET A 139 16.10 -5.26 2.16
C MET A 139 17.11 -6.39 2.01
N LEU A 140 18.17 -6.12 1.22
CA LEU A 140 19.38 -6.90 1.29
C LEU A 140 19.90 -6.62 2.69
N ILE A 141 19.50 -7.51 3.61
CA ILE A 141 20.08 -7.52 4.94
C ILE A 141 21.53 -7.90 4.71
N ASP A 142 22.38 -6.88 4.78
CA ASP A 142 23.82 -7.04 4.83
C ASP A 142 24.13 -7.66 6.20
N ALA A 143 24.12 -8.99 6.24
CA ALA A 143 24.29 -9.77 7.47
C ALA A 143 25.58 -9.38 8.19
N ASP A 144 26.61 -8.99 7.43
CA ASP A 144 27.93 -8.64 7.93
C ASP A 144 27.88 -7.32 8.68
N LYS A 145 27.21 -6.31 8.10
CA LYS A 145 26.98 -5.04 8.80
C LYS A 145 26.11 -5.20 10.03
N LEU A 146 25.12 -6.09 9.99
CA LEU A 146 24.21 -6.32 11.10
C LEU A 146 24.90 -7.07 12.26
N LEU A 147 25.75 -8.04 11.94
CA LEU A 147 26.64 -8.70 12.89
C LEU A 147 27.65 -7.73 13.50
N GLU A 148 28.28 -6.91 12.68
CA GLU A 148 29.21 -5.88 13.16
C GLU A 148 28.50 -4.90 14.12
N HIS A 149 27.27 -4.51 13.79
CA HIS A 149 26.47 -3.67 14.66
C HIS A 149 26.06 -4.37 15.96
N PHE A 150 25.65 -5.65 15.87
CA PHE A 150 25.33 -6.48 17.03
C PHE A 150 26.48 -6.51 18.03
N TYR A 151 27.70 -6.83 17.59
CA TYR A 151 28.87 -6.88 18.47
C TYR A 151 29.27 -5.53 19.05
N LYS A 152 28.96 -4.41 18.37
CA LYS A 152 29.19 -3.07 18.92
C LYS A 152 28.25 -2.74 20.08
N ILE A 153 27.00 -3.20 20.03
CA ILE A 153 25.96 -2.82 21.00
C ILE A 153 25.54 -3.94 21.94
N GLU A 154 26.15 -5.13 21.83
CA GLU A 154 25.76 -6.35 22.56
C GLU A 154 25.62 -6.13 24.07
N ASN A 155 26.57 -5.41 24.67
CA ASN A 155 26.60 -5.13 26.10
C ASN A 155 25.54 -4.11 26.53
N GLU A 156 24.99 -3.34 25.60
CA GLU A 156 23.98 -2.30 25.82
C GLU A 156 22.54 -2.83 25.60
N LEU A 157 22.41 -3.99 24.96
CA LEU A 157 21.12 -4.63 24.72
C LEU A 157 20.52 -5.17 26.04
N PRO A 158 19.19 -5.12 26.21
CA PRO A 158 18.54 -5.70 27.38
C PRO A 158 18.69 -7.22 27.40
N ASP A 159 18.85 -7.81 28.60
CA ASP A 159 18.99 -9.26 28.78
C ASP A 159 17.65 -10.01 28.63
N ILE A 160 16.53 -9.30 28.79
CA ILE A 160 15.18 -9.85 28.76
C ILE A 160 14.45 -9.32 27.53
N CYS A 161 13.97 -10.23 26.69
CA CYS A 161 13.10 -9.93 25.57
C CYS A 161 11.68 -9.68 26.12
N ASP A 162 11.43 -8.50 26.68
CA ASP A 162 10.12 -8.17 27.24
C ASP A 162 9.09 -8.03 26.12
N ALA A 163 8.19 -9.00 26.03
CA ALA A 163 7.09 -9.05 25.05
C ALA A 163 6.16 -7.82 25.10
N LYS A 164 6.27 -6.97 26.14
CA LYS A 164 5.48 -5.76 26.35
C LYS A 164 5.99 -4.53 25.59
N HIS A 165 7.15 -4.59 24.95
CA HIS A 165 7.62 -3.53 24.04
C HIS A 165 7.08 -3.77 22.62
N GLU A 166 5.77 -3.65 22.46
CA GLU A 166 5.08 -3.87 21.18
C GLU A 166 5.58 -2.91 20.07
N ASN A 167 6.11 -1.74 20.44
CA ASN A 167 6.57 -0.69 19.51
C ASN A 167 8.07 -0.69 19.14
N GLY A 168 8.84 -1.72 19.51
CA GLY A 168 10.25 -1.78 19.11
C GLY A 168 10.43 -1.98 17.60
N LEU A 169 11.29 -1.16 16.97
CA LEU A 169 11.77 -1.37 15.59
C LEU A 169 12.23 -2.83 15.44
N PHE A 170 11.79 -3.51 14.38
CA PHE A 170 12.09 -4.92 14.07
C PHE A 170 13.56 -5.30 14.36
N TRP A 171 14.50 -4.42 14.02
CA TRP A 171 15.93 -4.58 14.24
C TRP A 171 16.34 -4.67 15.70
N THR A 172 15.75 -3.88 16.58
CA THR A 172 16.02 -3.95 18.02
C THR A 172 15.55 -5.29 18.59
N LYS A 173 14.38 -5.79 18.15
CA LYS A 173 13.87 -7.11 18.54
C LYS A 173 14.77 -8.24 18.05
N LEU A 174 15.27 -8.13 16.81
CA LEU A 174 16.22 -9.08 16.23
C LEU A 174 17.52 -9.15 17.05
N LEU A 175 18.14 -8.01 17.32
CA LEU A 175 19.41 -7.94 18.07
C LEU A 175 19.26 -8.47 19.50
N THR A 176 18.17 -8.14 20.19
CA THR A 176 17.87 -8.71 21.52
C THR A 176 17.67 -10.23 21.45
N LYS A 177 17.03 -10.75 20.40
CA LYS A 177 16.87 -12.19 20.19
C LYS A 177 18.21 -12.88 19.91
N MET A 178 19.10 -12.26 19.13
CA MET A 178 20.46 -12.77 18.91
C MET A 178 21.24 -12.84 20.23
N LYS A 179 21.18 -11.79 21.05
CA LYS A 179 21.78 -11.80 22.40
C LYS A 179 21.22 -12.93 23.25
N HIS A 180 19.91 -13.13 23.24
CA HIS A 180 19.27 -14.20 23.99
C HIS A 180 19.75 -15.59 23.51
N ILE A 181 19.82 -15.83 22.20
CA ILE A 181 20.36 -17.08 21.65
C ILE A 181 21.81 -17.28 22.08
N LYS A 182 22.64 -16.24 21.95
CA LYS A 182 24.06 -16.27 22.34
C LYS A 182 24.25 -16.59 23.83
N SER A 183 23.46 -15.98 24.70
CA SER A 183 23.58 -16.16 26.15
C SER A 183 23.07 -17.50 26.66
N TYR A 184 22.06 -18.08 26.02
CA TYR A 184 21.30 -19.20 26.60
C TYR A 184 21.24 -20.47 25.76
N HIS A 185 21.36 -20.37 24.44
CA HIS A 185 21.07 -21.50 23.53
C HIS A 185 22.20 -21.81 22.55
N ILE A 186 23.23 -20.95 22.44
CA ILE A 186 24.26 -21.11 21.41
C ILE A 186 25.04 -22.41 21.58
N LYS A 187 25.30 -22.85 22.81
CA LYS A 187 25.99 -24.12 23.04
C LYS A 187 25.20 -25.29 22.47
N ASP A 188 23.90 -25.34 22.75
CA ASP A 188 23.01 -26.40 22.29
C ASP A 188 22.86 -26.40 20.75
N PHE A 189 22.82 -25.21 20.12
CA PHE A 189 22.78 -25.11 18.67
C PHE A 189 24.09 -25.53 17.99
N MET A 190 25.23 -25.10 18.55
CA MET A 190 26.56 -25.39 18.00
C MET A 190 26.97 -26.86 18.17
N GLU A 191 26.33 -27.63 19.05
CA GLU A 191 26.54 -29.08 19.13
C GLU A 191 26.14 -29.82 17.84
N THR A 192 25.20 -29.27 17.08
CA THR A 192 24.64 -29.90 15.87
C THR A 192 24.95 -29.16 14.57
N TYR A 193 25.60 -28.00 14.66
CA TYR A 193 25.86 -27.11 13.53
C TYR A 193 27.33 -27.22 13.08
N GLU A 194 27.57 -27.54 11.81
CA GLU A 194 28.90 -27.70 11.21
C GLU A 194 29.49 -26.35 10.74
N GLY A 195 29.58 -25.37 11.63
CA GLY A 195 30.12 -24.03 11.31
C GLY A 195 30.58 -23.26 12.54
N THR A 196 30.97 -22.00 12.35
CA THR A 196 31.30 -21.05 13.42
C THR A 196 30.07 -20.32 13.93
N GLU A 197 30.17 -19.72 15.13
CA GLU A 197 29.08 -18.90 15.70
C GLU A 197 28.70 -17.73 14.79
N ASP A 198 29.69 -17.12 14.13
CA ASP A 198 29.48 -16.04 13.16
C ASP A 198 28.74 -16.53 11.91
N GLU A 199 29.08 -17.72 11.41
CA GLU A 199 28.37 -18.34 10.28
C GLU A 199 26.92 -18.69 10.67
N TYR A 200 26.71 -19.25 11.86
CA TYR A 200 25.39 -19.55 12.39
C TYR A 200 24.51 -18.29 12.46
N PHE A 201 25.01 -17.21 13.05
CA PHE A 201 24.22 -15.97 13.16
C PHE A 201 24.02 -15.31 11.80
N ARG A 202 25.00 -15.39 10.89
CA ARG A 202 24.86 -14.91 9.51
C ARG A 202 23.72 -15.65 8.79
N GLU A 203 23.70 -16.98 8.88
CA GLU A 203 22.64 -17.80 8.30
C GLU A 203 21.28 -17.55 8.97
N LEU A 204 21.24 -17.36 10.29
CA LEU A 204 20.03 -17.00 11.02
C LEU A 204 19.46 -15.66 10.53
N ILE A 205 20.31 -14.64 10.37
CA ILE A 205 19.93 -13.32 9.85
C ILE A 205 19.40 -13.43 8.41
N ILE A 206 20.08 -14.21 7.56
CA ILE A 206 19.66 -14.46 6.18
C ILE A 206 18.32 -15.20 6.13
N ALA A 207 18.14 -16.22 6.97
CA ALA A 207 16.91 -17.01 7.04
C ALA A 207 15.71 -16.20 7.53
N MET A 208 15.93 -15.20 8.39
CA MET A 208 14.90 -14.26 8.83
C MET A 208 14.71 -13.08 7.88
N ASN A 209 15.46 -13.01 6.79
CA ASN A 209 15.22 -12.02 5.75
C ASN A 209 13.88 -12.34 5.06
N PRO A 210 12.93 -11.40 4.99
CA PRO A 210 11.67 -11.59 4.25
C PRO A 210 11.87 -12.02 2.78
N SER A 211 13.04 -11.76 2.19
CA SER A 211 13.36 -12.23 0.84
C SER A 211 13.66 -13.73 0.73
N ALA A 212 14.04 -14.41 1.83
CA ALA A 212 14.37 -15.85 1.85
C ALA A 212 13.14 -16.75 1.66
N ILE A 213 11.93 -16.22 1.87
CA ILE A 213 10.64 -16.89 1.62
C ILE A 213 10.48 -17.28 0.13
N ARG A 214 11.26 -16.67 -0.78
CA ARG A 214 11.24 -16.98 -2.22
C ARG A 214 11.97 -18.27 -2.61
N ILE A 215 12.76 -18.89 -1.73
CA ILE A 215 13.62 -20.03 -2.08
C ILE A 215 12.93 -21.38 -1.82
N ILE A 216 11.74 -21.39 -1.21
CA ILE A 216 10.93 -22.60 -1.01
C ILE A 216 9.79 -22.63 -2.04
N GLN A 217 10.14 -22.77 -3.32
CA GLN A 217 9.25 -23.21 -4.42
C GLN A 217 10.10 -23.98 -5.43
#